data_AF-A0A519RK27-F1
#
_entry.id   AF-A0A519RK27-F1
#
_cell.length_a   1.000
_cell.length_b   1.000
_cell.length_c   1.000
_cell.angle_alpha   90.00
_cell.angle_beta   90.00
_cell.angle_gamma   90.00
#
_symmetry.space_group_name_H-M   'P 1'
#
loop_
_entity.id
_entity.type
_entity.pdbx_description
1 polymer ?
#
loop_
_entity_poly.entity_id
_entity_poly.type
_entity_poly.pdbx_seq_one_letter_code
_entity_poly.pdbx_strand_id
1 'polypeptide(L)'
;MGLEIGKWKYLLNPELFSKVQESIEANYMSFMSYENVGVLKGNITAIEANQNIHKTEMNQWELYTLGTVNRHFVDSDHYNILAEVNLEHIFSIINSTC
;
A
#
# COMPACT_ATOMS: atom_id res chain seq x y z
N MET A 1 15.01 -7.08 5.18
CA MET A 1 15.20 -5.62 5.01
C MET A 1 16.63 -5.21 4.64
N GLY A 2 17.70 -5.79 5.21
CA GLY A 2 19.08 -5.33 4.94
C GLY A 2 19.67 -5.59 3.54
N LEU A 3 19.11 -6.50 2.75
CA LEU A 3 19.68 -6.91 1.46
C LEU A 3 19.31 -6.02 0.26
N GLU A 4 18.21 -5.25 0.34
CA GLU A 4 17.76 -4.41 -0.79
C GLU A 4 18.31 -2.99 -0.73
N ILE A 5 18.37 -2.37 0.45
CA ILE A 5 18.91 -1.00 0.63
C ILE A 5 20.39 -0.96 0.21
N GLY A 6 21.16 -2.03 0.47
CA GLY A 6 22.58 -2.12 0.10
C GLY A 6 22.86 -1.98 -1.41
N LYS A 7 21.90 -2.28 -2.29
CA LYS A 7 22.07 -2.11 -3.74
C LYS A 7 22.09 -0.64 -4.17
N TRP A 8 21.39 0.23 -3.44
CA TRP A 8 21.30 1.67 -3.74
C TRP A 8 22.53 2.45 -3.28
N LYS A 9 23.30 1.88 -2.34
CA LYS A 9 24.56 2.44 -1.83
C LYS A 9 25.59 2.73 -2.93
N TYR A 10 25.53 1.97 -4.03
CA TYR A 10 26.45 2.10 -5.16
C TYR A 10 25.92 2.98 -6.30
N LEU A 11 24.64 3.37 -6.26
CA LEU A 11 23.98 4.21 -7.26
C LEU A 11 23.82 5.66 -6.78
N LEU A 12 23.77 5.86 -5.46
CA LEU A 12 23.63 7.17 -4.83
C LEU A 12 24.97 7.61 -4.24
N ASN A 13 25.23 8.92 -4.24
CA ASN A 13 26.32 9.43 -3.42
C ASN A 13 26.01 9.19 -1.92
N PRO A 14 27.03 9.17 -1.04
CA PRO A 14 26.84 8.82 0.37
C PRO A 14 25.83 9.70 1.12
N GLU A 15 25.74 10.99 0.79
CA GLU A 15 24.80 11.92 1.44
C GLU A 15 23.35 11.61 1.06
N LEU A 16 23.07 11.39 -0.23
CA LEU A 16 21.74 11.01 -0.71
C LEU A 16 21.33 9.65 -0.16
N PHE A 17 22.27 8.71 -0.07
CA PHE A 17 22.01 7.40 0.54
C PHE A 17 21.62 7.53 2.02
N SER A 18 22.31 8.38 2.81
CA SER A 18 21.95 8.64 4.21
C SER A 18 20.53 9.17 4.35
N LYS A 19 20.13 10.15 3.52
CA LYS A 19 18.78 10.74 3.54
C LYS A 19 17.69 9.72 3.19
N VAL A 20 17.96 8.83 2.23
CA VAL A 20 17.06 7.73 1.88
C VAL A 20 16.93 6.75 3.05
N GLN A 21 18.05 6.38 3.68
CA GLN A 21 18.05 5.47 4.82
C GLN A 21 17.25 6.06 6.00
N GLU A 22 17.50 7.32 6.37
CA GLU A 22 16.76 8.02 7.42
C GLU A 22 15.25 8.06 7.13
N SER A 23 14.86 8.30 5.88
CA SER A 23 13.44 8.32 5.48
C SER A 23 12.79 6.95 5.58
N ILE A 24 13.49 5.88 5.18
CA ILE A 24 13.01 4.51 5.32
C ILE A 24 12.84 4.14 6.79
N GLU A 25 13.83 4.47 7.63
CA GLU A 25 13.79 4.22 9.07
C GLU A 25 12.65 4.98 9.75
N ALA A 26 12.47 6.27 9.42
CA ALA A 26 11.37 7.07 9.95
C ALA A 26 9.99 6.48 9.57
N ASN A 27 9.79 6.13 8.29
CA ASN A 27 8.55 5.51 7.83
C ASN A 27 8.28 4.16 8.51
N TYR A 28 9.33 3.34 8.66
CA TYR A 28 9.22 2.06 9.35
C TYR A 28 8.84 2.25 10.82
N MET A 29 9.47 3.19 11.52
CA MET A 29 9.14 3.48 12.92
C MET A 29 7.70 3.99 13.06
N SER A 30 7.25 4.90 12.19
CA SER A 30 5.86 5.37 12.18
C SER A 30 4.86 4.26 11.92
N PHE A 31 5.17 3.32 11.02
CA PHE A 31 4.33 2.15 10.78
C PHE A 31 4.27 1.23 11.99
N MET A 32 5.41 0.92 12.61
CA MET A 32 5.49 0.02 13.77
C MET A 32 4.86 0.60 15.03
N SER A 33 4.85 1.91 15.19
CA SER A 33 4.23 2.60 16.32
C SER A 33 2.80 3.07 16.04
N TYR A 34 2.22 2.71 14.89
CA TYR A 34 0.87 3.15 14.53
C TYR A 34 -0.16 2.45 15.43
N GLU A 35 -0.90 3.25 16.19
CA GLU A 35 -2.07 2.79 16.95
C GLU A 35 -3.32 3.43 16.36
N ASN A 36 -4.32 2.62 16.03
CA ASN A 36 -5.58 3.14 15.52
C ASN A 36 -6.39 3.78 16.67
N VAL A 37 -6.62 5.08 16.58
CA VAL A 37 -7.32 5.88 17.61
C VAL A 37 -8.83 5.98 17.40
N GLY A 38 -9.44 5.16 16.53
CA GLY A 38 -10.89 5.11 16.40
C GLY A 38 -11.41 4.23 15.25
N VAL A 39 -12.70 4.34 15.00
CA VAL A 39 -13.39 3.63 13.91
C VAL A 39 -13.97 4.66 12.94
N LEU A 40 -13.77 4.44 11.64
CA LEU A 40 -14.30 5.30 10.58
C LEU A 40 -15.83 5.17 10.51
N LYS A 41 -16.55 6.28 10.26
CA LYS A 41 -18.01 6.27 10.07
C LYS A 41 -18.45 6.17 8.60
N GLY A 42 -17.52 5.86 7.69
CA GLY A 42 -17.74 5.90 6.24
C GLY A 42 -17.45 4.56 5.57
N ASN A 43 -17.92 4.39 4.34
CA ASN A 43 -17.60 3.20 3.56
C ASN A 43 -16.13 3.20 3.15
N ILE A 44 -15.55 2.02 3.00
CA ILE A 44 -14.21 1.80 2.45
C ILE A 44 -14.38 1.10 1.09
N THR A 45 -13.74 1.66 0.05
CA THR A 45 -13.52 0.97 -1.22
C THR A 45 -12.07 0.50 -1.24
N ALA A 46 -11.86 -0.81 -1.19
CA ALA A 46 -10.54 -1.42 -1.29
C ALA A 46 -10.34 -1.96 -2.70
N ILE A 47 -9.27 -1.53 -3.37
CA ILE A 47 -8.85 -2.05 -4.68
C ILE A 47 -7.57 -2.85 -4.45
N GLU A 48 -7.65 -4.17 -4.60
CA GLU A 48 -6.63 -5.11 -4.16
C GLU A 48 -6.04 -5.90 -5.35
N ALA A 49 -4.74 -6.14 -5.30
CA ALA A 49 -4.04 -7.04 -6.21
C ALA A 49 -4.34 -8.49 -5.81
N ASN A 50 -4.73 -9.34 -6.75
CA ASN A 50 -5.08 -10.73 -6.47
C ASN A 50 -3.97 -11.75 -6.82
N GLN A 51 -2.92 -11.35 -7.53
CA GLN A 51 -1.77 -12.23 -7.76
C GLN A 51 -0.97 -12.31 -6.46
N ASN A 52 -0.91 -13.51 -5.87
CA ASN A 52 -0.38 -13.75 -4.53
C ASN A 52 -1.23 -13.14 -3.41
N ILE A 53 -2.56 -13.31 -3.48
CA ILE A 53 -3.51 -12.79 -2.47
C ILE A 53 -3.07 -13.07 -1.02
N HIS A 54 -2.47 -14.22 -0.72
CA HIS A 54 -1.93 -14.52 0.62
C HIS A 54 -0.84 -13.55 1.14
N LYS A 55 -0.24 -12.73 0.26
CA LYS A 55 0.73 -11.67 0.60
C LYS A 55 0.15 -10.27 0.50
N THR A 56 -0.99 -10.10 -0.17
CA THR A 56 -1.58 -8.81 -0.52
C THR A 56 -2.96 -8.59 0.09
N GLU A 57 -3.59 -9.64 0.59
CA GLU A 57 -4.90 -9.62 1.23
C GLU A 57 -4.82 -8.72 2.45
N MET A 58 -5.53 -7.60 2.35
CA MET A 58 -5.67 -6.71 3.48
C MET A 58 -6.85 -7.20 4.33
N ASN A 59 -6.57 -8.21 5.13
CA ASN A 59 -7.53 -8.74 6.09
C ASN A 59 -7.92 -7.65 7.10
N GLN A 60 -9.17 -7.70 7.58
CA GLN A 60 -9.66 -6.94 8.74
C GLN A 60 -10.00 -5.46 8.55
N TRP A 61 -10.13 -4.94 7.31
CA TRP A 61 -10.65 -3.57 7.10
C TRP A 61 -12.00 -3.30 7.78
N GLU A 62 -12.81 -4.34 7.92
CA GLU A 62 -14.10 -4.30 8.62
C GLU A 62 -13.96 -3.92 10.10
N LEU A 63 -12.80 -4.15 10.73
CA LEU A 63 -12.55 -3.74 12.11
C LEU A 63 -12.36 -2.22 12.24
N TYR A 64 -12.11 -1.53 11.13
CA TYR A 64 -11.75 -0.12 11.12
C TYR A 64 -12.85 0.80 10.61
N THR A 65 -14.02 0.26 10.28
CA THR A 65 -15.17 1.07 9.86
C THR A 65 -16.50 0.58 10.46
N LEU A 66 -17.42 1.53 10.67
CA LEU A 66 -18.85 1.29 10.93
C LEU A 66 -19.67 1.25 9.63
N GLY A 67 -19.06 1.59 8.50
CA GLY A 67 -19.65 1.51 7.16
C GLY A 67 -19.46 0.13 6.52
N THR A 68 -19.64 0.09 5.20
CA THR A 68 -19.40 -1.10 4.39
C THR A 68 -17.98 -1.11 3.83
N VAL A 69 -17.40 -2.31 3.66
CA VAL A 69 -16.15 -2.52 2.94
C VAL A 69 -16.48 -3.16 1.59
N ASN A 70 -16.26 -2.43 0.50
CA ASN A 70 -16.43 -2.90 -0.87
C ASN A 70 -15.06 -3.25 -1.44
N ARG A 71 -14.84 -4.53 -1.74
CA ARG A 71 -13.57 -5.02 -2.30
C ARG A 71 -13.67 -5.21 -3.81
N HIS A 72 -12.68 -4.69 -4.52
CA HIS A 72 -12.50 -4.90 -5.95
C HIS A 72 -11.11 -5.48 -6.18
N PHE A 73 -11.00 -6.41 -7.12
CA PHE A 73 -9.74 -7.09 -7.41
C PHE A 73 -9.23 -6.76 -8.80
N VAL A 74 -7.93 -6.52 -8.90
CA VAL A 74 -7.19 -6.33 -10.15
C VAL A 74 -6.27 -7.53 -10.34
N ASP A 75 -6.27 -8.10 -11.55
CA ASP A 75 -5.35 -9.19 -11.93
C ASP A 75 -3.92 -8.68 -12.11
N SER A 76 -3.25 -8.48 -10.97
CA SER A 76 -1.90 -7.95 -10.86
C SER A 76 -1.30 -8.36 -9.52
N ASP A 77 0.02 -8.25 -9.40
CA ASP A 77 0.70 -8.22 -8.11
C ASP A 77 0.66 -6.82 -7.48
N HIS A 78 1.13 -6.72 -6.23
CA HIS A 78 1.18 -5.47 -5.46
C HIS A 78 2.00 -4.36 -6.14
N TYR A 79 3.07 -4.71 -6.84
CA TYR A 79 3.99 -3.75 -7.45
C TYR A 79 3.45 -3.20 -8.78
N ASN A 80 2.64 -3.98 -9.48
CA ASN A 80 2.13 -3.66 -10.80
C ASN A 80 0.66 -3.22 -10.80
N ILE A 81 -0.01 -3.16 -9.64
CA ILE A 81 -1.43 -2.80 -9.57
C ILE A 81 -1.71 -1.42 -10.18
N LEU A 82 -0.78 -0.47 -10.06
CA LEU A 82 -0.87 0.87 -10.65
C LEU A 82 -0.17 1.00 -12.01
N ALA A 83 0.22 -0.11 -12.65
CA ALA A 83 0.75 -0.07 -14.01
C ALA A 83 -0.31 0.44 -15.00
N GLU A 84 0.14 1.07 -16.09
CA GLU A 84 -0.73 1.72 -17.10
C GLU A 84 -1.85 0.80 -17.59
N VAL A 85 -1.54 -0.49 -17.79
CA VAL A 85 -2.48 -1.52 -18.24
C VAL A 85 -3.69 -1.72 -17.31
N ASN A 86 -3.57 -1.34 -16.04
CA ASN A 86 -4.59 -1.52 -15.01
C ASN A 86 -5.39 -0.24 -14.72
N LEU A 87 -4.90 0.93 -15.16
CA LEU A 87 -5.46 2.22 -14.74
C LEU A 87 -6.91 2.43 -15.21
N GLU A 88 -7.25 1.99 -16.43
CA GLU A 88 -8.61 2.11 -16.95
C GLU A 88 -9.61 1.37 -16.05
N HIS A 89 -9.27 0.14 -15.64
CA HIS A 89 -10.10 -0.65 -14.73
C HIS A 89 -10.21 0.00 -13.34
N ILE A 90 -9.10 0.49 -12.79
CA ILE A 90 -9.10 1.21 -11.50
C ILE A 90 -9.98 2.45 -11.56
N PHE A 91 -9.89 3.24 -12.63
CA PHE A 91 -10.74 4.43 -12.79
C PHE A 91 -12.22 4.07 -12.94
N SER A 92 -12.53 2.97 -13.63
CA SER A 92 -13.91 2.46 -13.69
C SER A 92 -14.45 2.12 -12.29
N ILE A 93 -13.63 1.49 -11.43
CA ILE A 93 -14.03 1.17 -10.05
C ILE A 93 -14.28 2.47 -9.27
N ILE A 94 -13.34 3.41 -9.29
CA ILE A 94 -13.45 4.68 -8.57
C ILE A 94 -14.73 5.42 -8.97
N ASN A 95 -14.97 5.58 -10.28
CA ASN A 95 -16.14 6.28 -10.81
C ASN A 95 -17.48 5.57 -10.51
N SER A 96 -17.47 4.28 -10.16
CA SER A 96 -18.67 3.53 -9.77
C SER A 96 -19.00 3.64 -8.27
N THR A 97 -18.06 4.12 -7.46
CA THR A 97 -18.16 4.18 -5.99
C THR A 97 -18.30 5.60 -5.42
N CYS A 98 -18.12 6.64 -6.25
CA CYS A 98 -18.20 8.06 -5.89
C CYS A 98 -19.47 8.72 -6.42
#